data_AF-A0A7X7IB41-F1
#
_entry.id   AF-A0A7X7IB41-F1
#
_cell.length_a   1.000
_cell.length_b   1.000
_cell.length_c   1.000
_cell.angle_alpha   90.00
_cell.angle_beta   90.00
_cell.angle_gamma   90.00
#
_symmetry.space_group_name_H-M   'P 1'
#
loop_
_entity.id
_entity.type
_entity.pdbx_description
1 polymer ?
#
loop_
_entity_poly.entity_id
_entity_poly.type
_entity_poly.pdbx_seq_one_letter_code
_entity_poly.pdbx_strand_id
1 'polypeptide(L)'
;MLLAGYWPCNFYPQNKVTLQTDNTSQYLLFTPPSIASLKPPLPLDLKNDFTVSLRLKALRNVTNNLDRIFSVQDHSYEIFSISQWKKGVVVRIYSTENIKKETGYSHAFISDTPVFVKVQVTGKYIRLFINDSLVRTHAIPDSYNLHPVNGLITLGNSADGTHPWKGEIHAISIENGNPTSTIYSFPQDQSFTSSHLSLKIPDYYFPTIPKILTPPWRDFQKSKGYLLDLILNITGFIPLGLLLGTLFSRTGKKLKKALFYSFLVSFSISISIELLQVLLPTRTSQLSDLILNVTGGICGTLILYKIIAPRLQSGRG
;
A
#
# COMPACT_ATOMS: atom_id res chain seq x y z
N MET A 1 24.34 -1.04 -10.72
CA MET A 1 22.90 -0.69 -10.66
C MET A 1 22.03 -1.82 -10.11
N LEU A 2 22.28 -3.11 -10.41
CA LEU A 2 21.51 -4.24 -9.85
C LEU A 2 21.42 -4.29 -8.31
N LEU A 3 22.37 -3.70 -7.57
CA LEU A 3 22.36 -3.66 -6.09
C LEU A 3 21.72 -2.39 -5.50
N ALA A 4 21.60 -1.30 -6.27
CA ALA A 4 21.17 -0.01 -5.73
C ALA A 4 19.67 0.05 -5.41
N GLY A 5 18.84 -0.73 -6.12
CA GLY A 5 17.39 -0.85 -5.83
C GLY A 5 17.07 -1.71 -4.59
N TYR A 6 18.02 -2.52 -4.13
CA TYR A 6 17.85 -3.44 -3.00
C TYR A 6 18.27 -2.84 -1.68
N TRP A 7 19.12 -1.82 -1.71
CA TRP A 7 19.64 -1.20 -0.50
C TRP A 7 18.63 -0.19 0.09
N PRO A 8 18.36 -0.24 1.40
CA PRO A 8 18.81 -1.25 2.37
C PRO A 8 17.92 -2.52 2.34
N CYS A 9 18.56 -3.70 2.26
CA CYS A 9 17.90 -5.00 2.40
C CYS A 9 17.57 -5.26 3.88
N ASN A 10 16.53 -4.60 4.39
CA ASN A 10 16.10 -4.83 5.76
C ASN A 10 14.94 -5.84 5.77
N PHE A 11 15.26 -7.10 6.10
CA PHE A 11 14.28 -8.18 6.23
C PHE A 11 13.47 -8.11 7.53
N TYR A 12 14.00 -7.43 8.55
CA TYR A 12 13.38 -7.29 9.86
C TYR A 12 13.36 -5.82 10.30
N PRO A 13 12.69 -4.93 9.53
CA PRO A 13 12.56 -3.54 9.93
C PRO A 13 11.75 -3.46 11.22
N GLN A 14 12.21 -2.64 12.18
CA GLN A 14 11.43 -2.37 13.39
C GLN A 14 10.08 -1.76 13.01
N ASN A 15 9.01 -2.24 13.63
CA ASN A 15 7.70 -1.62 13.52
C ASN A 15 7.67 -0.34 14.36
N LYS A 16 7.58 0.80 13.70
CA LYS A 16 7.68 2.11 14.35
C LYS A 16 6.29 2.62 14.78
N VAL A 17 5.59 1.77 15.52
CA VAL A 17 4.41 2.14 16.31
C VAL A 17 4.86 2.22 17.75
N THR A 18 4.78 3.40 18.36
CA THR A 18 5.21 3.60 19.75
C THR A 18 4.07 4.17 20.57
N LEU A 19 3.92 3.69 21.80
CA LEU A 19 3.07 4.32 22.78
C LEU A 19 3.80 5.54 23.34
N GLN A 20 3.18 6.70 23.25
CA GLN A 20 3.67 7.95 23.81
C GLN A 20 2.70 8.43 24.89
N THR A 21 3.24 9.11 25.89
CA THR A 21 2.46 9.74 26.96
C THR A 21 2.88 11.20 27.04
N ASP A 22 1.94 12.09 26.81
CA ASP A 22 2.07 13.50 27.16
C ASP A 22 1.40 13.73 28.53
N ASN A 23 1.71 14.84 29.20
CA ASN A 23 1.37 15.17 30.60
C ASN A 23 -0.09 14.87 31.02
N THR A 24 -1.03 14.75 30.06
CA THR A 24 -2.45 14.45 30.30
C THR A 24 -3.06 13.36 29.40
N SER A 25 -2.32 12.75 28.46
CA SER A 25 -2.90 11.81 27.48
C SER A 25 -1.90 10.81 26.90
N GLN A 26 -2.35 9.56 26.71
CA GLN A 26 -1.62 8.55 25.95
C GLN A 26 -2.09 8.48 24.50
N TYR A 27 -1.17 8.21 23.57
CA TYR A 27 -1.48 8.04 22.16
C TYR A 27 -0.50 7.10 21.47
N LEU A 28 -0.93 6.49 20.36
CA LEU A 28 -0.06 5.71 19.49
C LEU A 28 0.51 6.60 18.39
N LEU A 29 1.84 6.71 18.35
CA LEU A 29 2.57 7.38 17.29
C LEU A 29 2.93 6.38 16.19
N PHE A 30 2.44 6.63 14.99
CA PHE A 30 2.75 5.87 13.78
C PHE A 30 3.78 6.63 12.94
N THR A 31 4.94 6.02 12.73
CA THR A 31 5.97 6.54 11.81
C THR A 31 6.39 5.45 10.83
N PRO A 32 6.27 5.64 9.51
CA PRO A 32 6.58 4.55 8.58
C PRO A 32 8.04 4.03 8.65
N PRO A 33 8.27 2.71 8.47
CA PRO A 33 7.27 1.67 8.31
C PRO A 33 6.59 1.34 9.66
N SER A 34 5.26 1.36 9.66
CA SER A 34 4.45 1.16 10.85
C SER A 34 3.14 0.47 10.49
N ILE A 35 2.69 -0.47 11.30
CA ILE A 35 1.35 -1.07 11.18
C ILE A 35 0.89 -1.60 12.53
N ALA A 36 -0.40 -1.46 12.83
CA ALA A 36 -1.06 -2.18 13.91
C ALA A 36 -2.30 -2.89 13.36
N SER A 37 -2.75 -3.95 14.01
CA SER A 37 -3.89 -4.74 13.53
C SER A 37 -4.81 -5.19 14.65
N LEU A 38 -6.10 -5.34 14.34
CA LEU A 38 -7.07 -6.02 15.19
C LEU A 38 -7.43 -7.34 14.52
N LYS A 39 -7.18 -8.47 15.20
CA LYS A 39 -7.47 -9.81 14.67
C LYS A 39 -8.88 -10.26 15.03
N PRO A 40 -9.50 -11.15 14.23
CA PRO A 40 -10.82 -11.73 14.53
C PRO A 40 -10.89 -12.47 15.88
N PRO A 41 -12.10 -12.64 16.47
CA PRO A 41 -13.40 -12.21 15.94
C PRO A 41 -13.51 -10.69 15.97
N LEU A 42 -13.84 -10.13 14.81
CA LEU A 42 -13.92 -8.69 14.65
C LEU A 42 -15.28 -8.22 15.11
N PRO A 43 -15.34 -7.02 15.67
CA PRO A 43 -16.57 -6.51 16.22
C PRO A 43 -17.50 -5.94 15.16
N LEU A 44 -17.06 -5.82 13.92
CA LEU A 44 -17.67 -4.96 12.91
C LEU A 44 -18.47 -5.83 11.95
N ASP A 45 -19.80 -5.78 12.01
CA ASP A 45 -20.67 -6.45 11.04
C ASP A 45 -21.21 -5.39 10.07
N LEU A 46 -20.52 -5.22 8.95
CA LEU A 46 -20.90 -4.31 7.87
C LEU A 46 -22.26 -4.63 7.21
N LYS A 47 -22.90 -5.77 7.51
CA LYS A 47 -24.30 -5.94 7.09
C LYS A 47 -25.24 -4.94 7.77
N ASN A 48 -24.83 -4.43 8.92
CA ASN A 48 -25.58 -3.47 9.70
C ASN A 48 -24.93 -2.09 9.64
N ASP A 49 -25.70 -1.07 10.04
CA ASP A 49 -25.16 0.27 10.25
C ASP A 49 -24.01 0.21 11.25
N PHE A 50 -22.91 0.91 10.97
CA PHE A 50 -21.75 0.96 11.85
C PHE A 50 -21.15 2.35 11.90
N THR A 51 -20.43 2.63 12.97
CA THR A 51 -19.72 3.89 13.17
C THR A 51 -18.28 3.62 13.57
N VAL A 52 -17.36 4.31 12.90
CA VAL A 52 -15.95 4.36 13.28
C VAL A 52 -15.63 5.79 13.70
N SER A 53 -15.19 5.97 14.94
CA SER A 53 -14.77 7.25 15.48
C SER A 53 -13.27 7.21 15.81
N LEU A 54 -12.55 8.26 15.46
CA LEU A 54 -11.11 8.36 15.62
C LEU A 54 -10.76 9.74 16.17
N ARG A 55 -9.99 9.82 17.25
CA ARG A 55 -9.31 11.06 17.67
C ARG A 55 -7.87 10.96 17.22
N LEU A 56 -7.44 11.84 16.32
CA LEU A 56 -6.13 11.70 15.67
C LEU A 56 -5.49 13.02 15.29
N LYS A 57 -4.17 13.03 15.12
CA LYS A 57 -3.39 14.17 14.63
C LYS A 57 -2.51 13.72 13.47
N ALA A 58 -2.67 14.33 12.31
CA ALA A 58 -1.80 14.08 11.17
C ALA A 58 -0.46 14.82 11.34
N LEU A 59 0.67 14.12 11.18
CA LEU A 59 2.01 14.71 11.33
C LEU A 59 2.74 14.95 10.00
N ARG A 60 2.05 14.74 8.87
CA ARG A 60 2.57 14.96 7.53
C ARG A 60 1.47 15.51 6.63
N ASN A 61 1.82 16.46 5.77
CA ASN A 61 0.98 16.83 4.63
C ASN A 61 1.24 15.85 3.47
N VAL A 62 0.25 15.01 3.16
CA VAL A 62 0.36 13.99 2.09
C VAL A 62 0.06 14.63 0.75
N THR A 63 1.01 14.67 -0.19
CA THR A 63 0.82 15.45 -1.43
C THR A 63 0.17 14.64 -2.57
N ASN A 64 0.53 13.36 -2.72
CA ASN A 64 0.16 12.55 -3.89
C ASN A 64 -0.40 11.16 -3.56
N ASN A 65 -0.41 10.75 -2.29
CA ASN A 65 -0.86 9.43 -1.87
C ASN A 65 -2.10 9.53 -1.00
N LEU A 66 -2.84 8.42 -0.95
CA LEU A 66 -3.95 8.27 -0.02
C LEU A 66 -3.46 7.39 1.13
N ASP A 67 -2.98 8.00 2.21
CA ASP A 67 -2.36 7.30 3.32
C ASP A 67 -3.46 6.70 4.22
N ARG A 68 -3.35 5.42 4.60
CA ARG A 68 -4.40 4.72 5.35
C ARG A 68 -4.25 4.94 6.85
N ILE A 69 -5.27 5.57 7.42
CA ILE A 69 -5.39 5.72 8.88
C ILE A 69 -6.02 4.45 9.45
N PHE A 70 -7.13 4.02 8.83
CA PHE A 70 -7.91 2.85 9.19
C PHE A 70 -8.30 2.12 7.91
N SER A 71 -8.09 0.81 7.86
CA SER A 71 -8.39 -0.03 6.70
C SER A 71 -8.99 -1.35 7.15
N VAL A 72 -10.03 -1.78 6.45
CA VAL A 72 -10.68 -3.08 6.62
C VAL A 72 -10.48 -3.87 5.35
N GLN A 73 -9.89 -5.05 5.50
CA GLN A 73 -9.46 -5.89 4.42
C GLN A 73 -10.18 -7.24 4.49
N ASP A 74 -10.93 -7.58 3.45
CA ASP A 74 -11.53 -8.90 3.29
C ASP A 74 -10.80 -9.69 2.22
N HIS A 75 -10.19 -10.81 2.61
CA HIS A 75 -9.28 -11.59 1.79
C HIS A 75 -8.28 -10.70 1.02
N SER A 76 -8.44 -10.59 -0.31
CA SER A 76 -7.53 -9.88 -1.20
C SER A 76 -7.92 -8.42 -1.48
N TYR A 77 -9.03 -7.92 -0.94
CA TYR A 77 -9.52 -6.57 -1.24
C TYR A 77 -9.75 -5.72 0.01
N GLU A 78 -9.35 -4.45 -0.08
CA GLU A 78 -9.74 -3.44 0.91
C GLU A 78 -11.19 -3.05 0.66
N ILE A 79 -12.06 -3.28 1.64
CA ILE A 79 -13.51 -3.09 1.51
C ILE A 79 -14.00 -1.79 2.17
N PHE A 80 -13.24 -1.27 3.14
CA PHE A 80 -13.51 0.02 3.77
C PHE A 80 -12.20 0.69 4.20
N SER A 81 -12.09 2.00 4.02
CA SER A 81 -10.97 2.75 4.55
C SER A 81 -11.30 4.20 4.92
N ILE A 82 -10.65 4.67 5.98
CA ILE A 82 -10.54 6.08 6.35
C ILE A 82 -9.08 6.47 6.11
N SER A 83 -8.89 7.46 5.26
CA SER A 83 -7.57 7.82 4.73
C SER A 83 -7.30 9.31 4.83
N GLN A 84 -6.03 9.67 4.90
CA GLN A 84 -5.59 11.06 4.74
C GLN A 84 -5.27 11.36 3.27
N TRP A 85 -5.82 12.45 2.76
CA TRP A 85 -5.42 13.07 1.49
C TRP A 85 -5.12 14.54 1.73
N LYS A 86 -3.87 14.98 1.55
CA LYS A 86 -3.45 16.35 1.88
C LYS A 86 -3.81 16.71 3.32
N LYS A 87 -4.59 17.77 3.52
CA LYS A 87 -5.13 18.21 4.82
C LYS A 87 -6.55 17.69 5.07
N GLY A 88 -7.01 16.73 4.28
CA GLY A 88 -8.36 16.19 4.33
C GLY A 88 -8.42 14.74 4.75
N VAL A 89 -9.64 14.31 5.04
CA VAL A 89 -9.99 12.91 5.24
C VAL A 89 -10.86 12.42 4.08
N VAL A 90 -10.62 11.19 3.65
CA VAL A 90 -11.35 10.50 2.60
C VAL A 90 -11.82 9.16 3.15
N VAL A 91 -13.08 8.85 2.90
CA VAL A 91 -13.71 7.57 3.21
C VAL A 91 -13.97 6.84 1.90
N ARG A 92 -13.53 5.59 1.83
CA ARG A 92 -13.85 4.68 0.73
C ARG A 92 -14.58 3.46 1.27
N ILE A 93 -15.56 3.01 0.50
CA ILE A 93 -16.24 1.75 0.73
C ILE A 93 -16.45 1.05 -0.62
N TYR A 94 -16.46 -0.27 -0.60
CA TYR A 94 -16.68 -1.12 -1.76
C TYR A 94 -17.91 -2.00 -1.50
N SER A 95 -18.76 -2.18 -2.51
CA SER A 95 -19.85 -3.15 -2.46
C SER A 95 -19.33 -4.56 -2.72
N THR A 96 -20.16 -5.58 -2.47
CA THR A 96 -19.88 -6.98 -2.84
C THR A 96 -19.60 -7.17 -4.34
N GLU A 97 -20.07 -6.25 -5.18
CA GLU A 97 -19.81 -6.20 -6.62
C GLU A 97 -18.55 -5.40 -6.97
N ASN A 98 -17.74 -5.04 -5.97
CA ASN A 98 -16.52 -4.24 -6.06
C ASN A 98 -16.75 -2.82 -6.63
N ILE A 99 -17.95 -2.27 -6.47
CA ILE A 99 -18.27 -0.90 -6.88
C ILE A 99 -17.77 0.04 -5.79
N LYS A 100 -16.84 0.95 -6.12
CA LYS A 100 -16.30 1.92 -5.17
C LYS A 100 -17.25 3.10 -4.95
N LYS A 101 -17.46 3.49 -3.69
CA LYS A 101 -17.97 4.80 -3.29
C LYS A 101 -16.92 5.55 -2.48
N GLU A 102 -16.82 6.86 -2.71
CA GLU A 102 -15.80 7.71 -2.12
C GLU A 102 -16.40 9.05 -1.72
N THR A 103 -16.10 9.49 -0.51
CA THR A 103 -16.50 10.80 0.02
C THR A 103 -15.39 11.37 0.88
N GLY A 104 -15.35 12.68 1.09
CA GLY A 104 -14.28 13.29 1.87
C GLY A 104 -14.50 14.75 2.20
N TYR A 105 -13.62 15.27 3.06
CA TYR A 105 -13.59 16.64 3.52
C TYR A 105 -12.15 17.15 3.56
N SER A 106 -11.86 18.25 2.86
CA SER A 106 -10.51 18.73 2.58
C SER A 106 -9.83 19.52 3.71
N HIS A 107 -10.58 19.90 4.74
CA HIS A 107 -10.11 20.78 5.83
C HIS A 107 -10.13 20.07 7.19
N ALA A 108 -9.90 18.75 7.21
CA ALA A 108 -9.89 17.98 8.44
C ALA A 108 -8.65 18.29 9.30
N PHE A 109 -7.46 18.40 8.70
CA PHE A 109 -6.15 18.51 9.36
C PHE A 109 -5.52 19.89 9.09
N ILE A 110 -6.21 20.95 9.50
CA ILE A 110 -5.76 22.34 9.31
C ILE A 110 -5.08 22.93 10.55
N SER A 111 -5.31 22.36 11.73
CA SER A 111 -4.71 22.78 13.00
C SER A 111 -3.71 21.75 13.51
N ASP A 112 -2.83 22.17 14.43
CA ASP A 112 -1.87 21.29 15.11
C ASP A 112 -2.48 20.52 16.30
N THR A 113 -3.79 20.62 16.48
CA THR A 113 -4.54 19.94 17.53
C THR A 113 -5.11 18.62 17.03
N PRO A 114 -5.23 17.58 17.87
CA PRO A 114 -5.97 16.38 17.50
C PRO A 114 -7.41 16.68 17.08
N VAL A 115 -7.85 16.01 16.01
CA VAL A 115 -9.16 16.16 15.37
C VAL A 115 -9.97 14.91 15.64
N PHE A 116 -11.26 15.08 15.92
CA PHE A 116 -12.20 13.98 16.05
C PHE A 116 -12.89 13.72 14.71
N VAL A 117 -12.63 12.57 14.10
CA VAL A 117 -13.20 12.11 12.85
C VAL A 117 -14.19 10.99 13.16
N LYS A 118 -15.47 11.18 12.82
CA LYS A 118 -16.50 10.16 12.99
C LYS A 118 -17.14 9.85 11.65
N VAL A 119 -17.16 8.58 11.29
CA VAL A 119 -17.73 8.06 10.04
C VAL A 119 -18.86 7.12 10.41
N GLN A 120 -20.07 7.52 10.08
CA GLN A 120 -21.26 6.69 10.21
C GLN A 120 -21.65 6.18 8.84
N VAL A 121 -21.73 4.87 8.69
CA VAL A 121 -22.19 4.24 7.46
C VAL A 121 -23.47 3.49 7.78
N THR A 122 -24.47 3.76 6.96
CA THR A 122 -25.76 3.07 7.01
C THR A 122 -26.06 2.44 5.66
N GLY A 123 -27.10 1.61 5.59
CA GLY A 123 -27.59 1.11 4.30
C GLY A 123 -27.99 2.21 3.29
N LYS A 124 -28.12 3.47 3.72
CA LYS A 124 -28.56 4.60 2.88
C LYS A 124 -27.57 5.73 2.74
N TYR A 125 -26.64 5.91 3.69
CA TYR A 125 -25.74 7.06 3.67
C TYR A 125 -24.37 6.77 4.29
N ILE A 126 -23.36 7.49 3.81
CA ILE A 126 -22.09 7.72 4.51
C ILE A 126 -22.14 9.14 5.05
N ARG A 127 -22.08 9.30 6.37
CA ARG A 127 -21.99 10.58 7.06
C ARG A 127 -20.61 10.73 7.68
N LEU A 128 -19.99 11.87 7.42
CA LEU A 128 -18.69 12.24 7.94
C LEU A 128 -18.86 13.44 8.86
N PHE A 129 -18.36 13.30 10.08
CA PHE A 129 -18.34 14.32 11.09
C PHE A 129 -16.89 14.68 11.44
N ILE A 130 -16.63 15.97 11.65
CA ILE A 130 -15.35 16.50 12.10
C ILE A 130 -15.63 17.35 13.33
N ASN A 131 -15.02 17.01 14.47
CA ASN A 131 -15.26 17.65 15.77
C ASN A 131 -16.77 17.78 16.05
N ASP A 132 -17.49 16.65 15.89
CA ASP A 132 -18.95 16.49 16.04
C ASP A 132 -19.84 17.31 15.09
N SER A 133 -19.26 18.10 14.19
CA SER A 133 -19.99 18.79 13.13
C SER A 133 -20.15 17.88 11.91
N LEU A 134 -21.38 17.68 11.43
CA LEU A 134 -21.64 16.96 10.17
C LEU A 134 -21.11 17.77 8.99
N VAL A 135 -20.04 17.30 8.33
CA VAL A 135 -19.41 18.01 7.22
C VAL A 135 -19.78 17.44 5.85
N ARG A 136 -20.22 16.18 5.79
CA ARG A 136 -20.59 15.54 4.52
C ARG A 136 -21.60 14.41 4.72
N THR A 137 -22.57 14.36 3.82
CA THR A 137 -23.47 13.22 3.62
C THR A 137 -23.35 12.75 2.18
N HIS A 138 -23.20 11.44 1.98
CA HIS A 138 -23.17 10.81 0.67
C HIS A 138 -24.21 9.70 0.62
N ALA A 139 -25.12 9.72 -0.34
CA ALA A 139 -26.15 8.69 -0.46
C ALA A 139 -25.57 7.39 -1.02
N ILE A 140 -26.03 6.28 -0.46
CA ILE A 140 -25.79 4.92 -0.91
C ILE A 140 -27.11 4.42 -1.51
N PRO A 141 -27.14 3.95 -2.77
CA PRO A 141 -28.35 3.39 -3.35
C PRO A 141 -28.68 2.03 -2.72
N ASP A 142 -29.96 1.67 -2.65
CA ASP A 142 -30.41 0.40 -2.03
C ASP A 142 -29.78 -0.85 -2.67
N SER A 143 -29.31 -0.77 -3.93
CA SER A 143 -28.60 -1.85 -4.62
C SER A 143 -27.16 -2.05 -4.16
N TYR A 144 -26.63 -1.19 -3.29
CA TYR A 144 -25.24 -1.22 -2.86
C TYR A 144 -25.05 -2.14 -1.65
N ASN A 145 -24.89 -3.43 -1.93
CA ASN A 145 -24.68 -4.44 -0.90
C ASN A 145 -23.29 -4.31 -0.25
N LEU A 146 -23.25 -4.13 1.07
CA LEU A 146 -22.01 -4.08 1.83
C LEU A 146 -21.47 -5.50 2.08
N HIS A 147 -20.14 -5.65 2.03
CA HIS A 147 -19.47 -6.91 2.41
C HIS A 147 -19.72 -7.22 3.89
N PRO A 148 -19.96 -8.47 4.32
CA PRO A 148 -19.91 -8.80 5.75
C PRO A 148 -18.46 -8.64 6.28
N VAL A 149 -18.23 -7.93 7.39
CA VAL A 149 -16.85 -7.73 7.91
C VAL A 149 -16.43 -8.86 8.84
N ASN A 150 -15.89 -9.89 8.20
CA ASN A 150 -15.00 -10.85 8.86
C ASN A 150 -13.52 -10.51 8.58
N GLY A 151 -13.25 -9.33 8.02
CA GLY A 151 -11.97 -8.93 7.45
C GLY A 151 -11.03 -8.18 8.39
N LEU A 152 -9.73 -8.44 8.28
CA LEU A 152 -8.67 -7.83 9.08
C LEU A 152 -8.76 -6.29 9.13
N ILE A 153 -8.75 -5.71 10.33
CA ILE A 153 -8.58 -4.26 10.51
C ILE A 153 -7.10 -3.96 10.70
N THR A 154 -6.62 -2.95 9.96
CA THR A 154 -5.27 -2.39 10.10
C THR A 154 -5.32 -0.89 10.35
N LEU A 155 -4.34 -0.41 11.11
CA LEU A 155 -4.16 0.98 11.49
C LEU A 155 -2.80 1.49 11.03
N GLY A 156 -2.77 2.73 10.55
CA GLY A 156 -1.55 3.43 10.15
C GLY A 156 -0.90 2.92 8.86
N ASN A 157 -1.52 1.94 8.18
CA ASN A 157 -1.15 1.48 6.84
C ASN A 157 -2.31 0.67 6.23
N SER A 158 -2.26 0.41 4.92
CA SER A 158 -3.06 -0.65 4.30
C SER A 158 -2.53 -2.02 4.73
N ALA A 159 -3.39 -3.05 4.64
CA ALA A 159 -3.00 -4.41 4.99
C ALA A 159 -1.81 -4.94 4.16
N ASP A 160 -1.65 -4.45 2.93
CA ASP A 160 -0.53 -4.76 2.03
C ASP A 160 0.72 -3.91 2.25
N GLY A 161 0.69 -2.95 3.18
CA GLY A 161 1.82 -2.12 3.54
C GLY A 161 2.14 -0.95 2.59
N THR A 162 1.35 -0.74 1.54
CA THR A 162 1.67 0.19 0.45
C THR A 162 1.20 1.64 0.66
N HIS A 163 0.33 1.88 1.64
CA HIS A 163 -0.25 3.20 1.93
C HIS A 163 0.02 3.65 3.37
N PRO A 164 1.30 3.81 3.76
CA PRO A 164 1.66 4.08 5.14
C PRO A 164 1.25 5.48 5.58
N TRP A 165 0.68 5.61 6.77
CA TRP A 165 0.29 6.87 7.37
C TRP A 165 1.26 7.29 8.48
N LYS A 166 1.44 8.60 8.64
CA LYS A 166 2.25 9.18 9.72
C LYS A 166 1.41 10.12 10.57
N GLY A 167 1.20 9.76 11.83
CA GLY A 167 0.41 10.57 12.75
C GLY A 167 0.23 9.92 14.10
N GLU A 168 -0.62 10.54 14.90
CA GLU A 168 -0.95 10.13 16.26
C GLU A 168 -2.40 9.66 16.28
N ILE A 169 -2.65 8.50 16.87
CA ILE A 169 -4.01 8.04 17.20
C ILE A 169 -4.17 8.13 18.71
N HIS A 170 -5.01 9.06 19.13
CA HIS A 170 -5.37 9.32 20.51
C HIS A 170 -6.56 8.48 20.94
N ALA A 171 -7.51 8.21 20.03
CA ALA A 171 -8.59 7.28 20.32
C ALA A 171 -9.20 6.63 19.08
N ILE A 172 -9.81 5.46 19.29
CA ILE A 172 -10.58 4.72 18.29
C ILE A 172 -11.82 4.16 18.97
N SER A 173 -13.01 4.39 18.42
CA SER A 173 -14.24 3.66 18.75
C SER A 173 -14.80 3.00 17.51
N ILE A 174 -15.27 1.76 17.67
CA ILE A 174 -16.03 1.04 16.65
C ILE A 174 -17.34 0.62 17.30
N GLU A 175 -18.46 0.92 16.63
CA GLU A 175 -19.81 0.66 17.10
C GLU A 175 -20.64 0.04 15.97
N ASN A 176 -21.43 -1.00 16.27
CA ASN A 176 -22.45 -1.53 15.36
C ASN A 176 -23.86 -1.21 15.86
N GLY A 177 -24.77 -0.98 14.92
CA GLY A 177 -26.19 -0.72 15.18
C GLY A 177 -26.49 0.69 15.71
N ASN A 178 -27.76 0.94 16.01
CA ASN A 178 -28.19 2.13 16.76
C ASN A 178 -27.63 2.05 18.20
N PRO A 179 -27.21 3.17 18.79
CA PRO A 179 -25.98 3.29 19.58
C PRO A 179 -26.08 2.52 20.90
N THR A 180 -25.24 1.53 21.17
CA THR A 180 -24.95 1.10 22.56
C THR A 180 -23.81 0.09 22.77
N SER A 181 -23.11 -0.40 21.74
CA SER A 181 -21.94 -1.26 21.97
C SER A 181 -20.67 -0.63 21.42
N THR A 182 -19.92 0.09 22.27
CA THR A 182 -18.53 0.42 22.00
C THR A 182 -17.73 -0.87 22.06
N ILE A 183 -17.22 -1.34 20.93
CA ILE A 183 -16.61 -2.66 20.84
C ILE A 183 -15.08 -2.61 21.02
N TYR A 184 -14.50 -1.42 20.84
CA TYR A 184 -13.11 -1.12 21.15
C TYR A 184 -12.98 0.37 21.49
N SER A 185 -12.27 0.71 22.57
CA SER A 185 -11.87 2.08 22.91
C SER A 185 -10.43 2.07 23.44
N PHE A 186 -9.63 3.06 23.08
CA PHE A 186 -8.22 3.20 23.45
C PHE A 186 -7.84 4.68 23.54
N PRO A 187 -6.92 5.11 24.42
CA PRO A 187 -6.80 4.78 25.83
C PRO A 187 -7.59 5.82 26.64
N GLN A 188 -8.81 5.50 27.07
CA GLN A 188 -9.52 6.41 27.97
C GLN A 188 -9.18 6.14 29.44
N ASP A 189 -8.81 4.90 29.77
CA ASP A 189 -8.34 4.48 31.09
C ASP A 189 -7.08 3.59 30.89
N GLN A 190 -6.10 3.69 31.78
CA GLN A 190 -4.73 3.11 31.70
C GLN A 190 -4.65 1.56 31.61
N SER A 191 -5.68 0.89 31.09
CA SER A 191 -5.79 -0.55 30.90
C SER A 191 -6.25 -0.87 29.48
N PHE A 192 -5.46 -1.69 28.76
CA PHE A 192 -5.75 -2.25 27.43
C PHE A 192 -6.87 -3.29 27.46
N THR A 193 -8.05 -2.97 27.97
CA THR A 193 -9.11 -3.97 28.18
C THR A 193 -10.46 -3.50 27.63
N SER A 194 -10.71 -3.77 26.35
CA SER A 194 -12.05 -4.23 25.96
C SER A 194 -12.05 -5.76 25.99
N SER A 195 -13.10 -6.35 26.53
CA SER A 195 -13.14 -7.77 26.98
C SER A 195 -12.90 -8.82 25.89
N HIS A 196 -12.82 -8.47 24.61
CA HIS A 196 -12.64 -9.44 23.51
C HIS A 196 -11.76 -8.99 22.32
N LEU A 197 -11.16 -7.79 22.33
CA LEU A 197 -10.41 -7.28 21.16
C LEU A 197 -9.02 -6.75 21.53
N SER A 198 -7.96 -7.50 21.20
CA SER A 198 -6.57 -7.10 21.45
C SER A 198 -5.97 -6.39 20.23
N LEU A 199 -5.48 -5.16 20.42
CA LEU A 199 -4.62 -4.49 19.44
C LEU A 199 -3.27 -5.21 19.36
N LYS A 200 -2.90 -5.66 18.17
CA LYS A 200 -1.60 -6.29 17.90
C LYS A 200 -0.67 -5.32 17.21
N ILE A 201 0.44 -5.02 17.89
CA ILE A 201 1.56 -4.25 17.38
C ILE A 201 2.75 -5.21 17.34
N PRO A 202 3.15 -5.75 16.18
CA PRO A 202 4.32 -6.62 16.10
C PRO A 202 5.60 -5.81 16.33
N ASP A 203 6.66 -6.40 16.89
CA ASP A 203 7.97 -5.73 17.08
C ASP A 203 8.65 -5.40 15.74
N TYR A 204 8.44 -6.26 14.75
CA TYR A 204 8.95 -6.12 13.40
C TYR A 204 7.82 -5.84 12.43
N TYR A 205 8.06 -4.89 11.52
CA TYR A 205 7.11 -4.54 10.49
C TYR A 205 7.09 -5.64 9.41
N PHE A 206 5.89 -6.17 9.18
CA PHE A 206 5.58 -7.03 8.05
C PHE A 206 4.17 -6.68 7.56
N PRO A 207 3.95 -6.49 6.25
CA PRO A 207 2.60 -6.26 5.72
C PRO A 207 1.73 -7.47 6.05
N THR A 208 0.52 -7.24 6.55
CA THR A 208 -0.33 -8.35 6.98
C THR A 208 -0.79 -9.22 5.80
N ILE A 209 -0.86 -8.65 4.60
CA ILE A 209 -1.15 -9.36 3.34
C ILE A 209 -0.11 -8.96 2.29
N PRO A 210 1.04 -9.65 2.20
CA PRO A 210 2.09 -9.30 1.25
C PRO A 210 1.61 -9.45 -0.20
N LYS A 211 2.07 -8.53 -1.06
CA LYS A 211 1.85 -8.58 -2.51
C LYS A 211 2.87 -9.47 -3.20
N ILE A 212 2.40 -10.37 -4.06
CA ILE A 212 3.22 -11.30 -4.84
C ILE A 212 2.86 -11.11 -6.31
N LEU A 213 3.83 -10.71 -7.14
CA LEU A 213 3.69 -10.54 -8.59
C LEU A 213 2.38 -9.84 -9.00
N THR A 214 2.13 -8.69 -8.40
CA THR A 214 0.85 -7.98 -8.60
C THR A 214 0.69 -7.63 -10.08
N PRO A 215 -0.47 -7.96 -10.70
CA PRO A 215 -0.64 -7.73 -12.12
C PRO A 215 -0.78 -6.24 -12.45
N PRO A 216 -0.35 -5.79 -13.65
CA PRO A 216 -0.26 -4.36 -13.97
C PRO A 216 -1.59 -3.60 -13.87
N TRP A 217 -2.71 -4.25 -14.18
CA TRP A 217 -4.05 -3.62 -14.10
C TRP A 217 -4.50 -3.33 -12.66
N ARG A 218 -3.87 -3.93 -11.64
CA ARG A 218 -4.17 -3.64 -10.22
C ARG A 218 -3.34 -2.50 -9.65
N ASP A 219 -2.11 -2.33 -10.12
CA ASP A 219 -1.15 -1.35 -9.58
C ASP A 219 -0.93 -0.13 -10.51
N PHE A 220 -1.70 0.01 -11.59
CA PHE A 220 -1.56 1.13 -12.51
C PHE A 220 -1.82 2.47 -11.81
N GLN A 221 -0.81 3.36 -11.84
CA GLN A 221 -0.93 4.72 -11.33
C GLN A 221 -0.48 5.73 -12.39
N LYS A 222 -1.33 6.70 -12.71
CA LYS A 222 -0.98 7.79 -13.62
C LYS A 222 -0.20 8.88 -12.87
N SER A 223 1.06 8.60 -12.52
CA SER A 223 1.92 9.53 -11.77
C SER A 223 3.33 9.63 -12.38
N LYS A 224 4.03 10.75 -12.10
CA LYS A 224 5.43 10.93 -12.51
C LYS A 224 6.36 9.90 -11.86
N GLY A 225 6.06 9.51 -10.62
CA GLY A 225 6.80 8.47 -9.89
C GLY A 225 6.70 7.13 -10.60
N TYR A 226 5.48 6.70 -10.94
CA TYR A 226 5.24 5.47 -11.68
C TYR A 226 5.96 5.44 -13.05
N LEU A 227 6.00 6.58 -13.75
CA LEU A 227 6.76 6.68 -15.00
C LEU A 227 8.27 6.52 -14.77
N LEU A 228 8.81 7.14 -13.70
CA LEU A 228 10.22 7.02 -13.35
C LEU A 228 10.58 5.57 -12.98
N ASP A 229 9.73 4.89 -12.22
CA ASP A 229 9.89 3.46 -11.88
C ASP A 229 9.93 2.60 -13.16
N LEU A 230 9.04 2.87 -14.10
CA LEU A 230 9.01 2.18 -15.39
C LEU A 230 10.31 2.36 -16.20
N ILE A 231 10.82 3.60 -16.26
CA ILE A 231 12.09 3.91 -16.95
C ILE A 231 13.26 3.22 -16.25
N LEU A 232 13.31 3.23 -14.91
CA LEU A 232 14.37 2.61 -14.14
C LEU A 232 14.42 1.09 -14.34
N ASN A 233 13.27 0.42 -14.39
CA ASN A 233 13.21 -1.03 -14.62
C ASN A 233 13.72 -1.41 -16.02
N ILE A 234 13.32 -0.68 -17.07
CA ILE A 234 13.86 -0.91 -18.42
C ILE A 234 15.37 -0.63 -18.46
N THR A 235 15.79 0.55 -18.03
CA THR A 235 17.18 0.99 -18.15
C THR A 235 18.13 0.18 -17.28
N GLY A 236 17.67 -0.35 -16.15
CA GLY A 236 18.45 -1.21 -15.27
C GLY A 236 18.92 -2.52 -15.92
N PHE A 237 18.16 -3.05 -16.89
CA PHE A 237 18.48 -4.31 -17.58
C PHE A 237 19.14 -4.13 -18.95
N ILE A 238 19.20 -2.91 -19.51
CA ILE A 238 19.91 -2.65 -20.77
C ILE A 238 21.39 -3.07 -20.71
N PRO A 239 22.17 -2.76 -19.65
CA PRO A 239 23.57 -3.19 -19.56
C PRO A 239 23.74 -4.71 -19.61
N LEU A 240 22.83 -5.46 -18.97
CA LEU A 240 22.82 -6.93 -19.02
C LEU A 240 22.59 -7.42 -20.46
N GLY A 241 21.62 -6.83 -21.17
CA GLY A 241 21.35 -7.13 -22.57
C GLY A 241 22.55 -6.87 -23.49
N LEU A 242 23.24 -5.74 -23.29
CA LEU A 242 24.47 -5.42 -24.03
C LEU A 242 25.54 -6.50 -23.78
N LEU A 243 25.77 -6.87 -22.51
CA LEU A 243 26.74 -7.90 -22.14
C LEU A 243 26.41 -9.25 -22.78
N LEU A 244 25.17 -9.73 -22.64
CA LEU A 244 24.71 -10.99 -23.23
C LEU A 244 24.83 -10.96 -24.75
N GLY A 245 24.45 -9.84 -25.37
CA GLY A 245 24.65 -9.63 -26.78
C GLY A 245 26.12 -9.79 -27.19
N THR A 246 27.07 -9.25 -26.42
CA THR A 246 28.51 -9.29 -26.79
C THR A 246 29.02 -10.71 -26.75
N LEU A 247 28.64 -11.45 -25.71
CA LEU A 247 28.95 -12.87 -25.57
C LEU A 247 28.40 -13.66 -26.74
N PHE A 248 27.11 -13.47 -27.07
CA PHE A 248 26.46 -14.23 -28.13
C PHE A 248 26.98 -13.88 -29.52
N SER A 249 27.26 -12.60 -29.78
CA SER A 249 27.86 -12.15 -31.04
C SER A 249 29.25 -12.74 -31.23
N ARG A 250 30.09 -12.78 -30.19
CA ARG A 250 31.42 -13.42 -30.23
C ARG A 250 31.35 -14.92 -30.46
N THR A 251 30.32 -15.60 -29.93
CA THR A 251 30.11 -17.04 -30.17
C THR A 251 29.41 -17.34 -31.51
N GLY A 252 29.23 -16.35 -32.40
CA GLY A 252 28.63 -16.54 -33.72
C GLY A 252 27.12 -16.82 -33.69
N LYS A 253 26.43 -16.61 -32.57
CA LYS A 253 24.99 -16.84 -32.48
C LYS A 253 24.22 -15.82 -33.33
N LYS A 254 23.26 -16.33 -34.12
CA LYS A 254 22.31 -15.49 -34.88
C LYS A 254 21.44 -14.66 -33.92
N LEU A 255 21.02 -13.48 -34.36
CA LEU A 255 20.20 -12.53 -33.60
C LEU A 255 19.00 -13.20 -32.90
N LYS A 256 18.21 -14.02 -33.62
CA LYS A 256 17.04 -14.70 -33.04
C LYS A 256 17.40 -15.56 -31.81
N LYS A 257 18.50 -16.32 -31.87
CA LYS A 257 18.97 -17.14 -30.74
C LYS A 257 19.49 -16.26 -29.61
N ALA A 258 20.21 -15.18 -29.92
CA ALA A 258 20.71 -14.24 -28.92
C ALA A 258 19.56 -13.57 -28.15
N LEU A 259 18.51 -13.13 -28.84
CA LEU A 259 17.31 -12.56 -28.21
C LEU A 259 16.58 -13.58 -27.34
N PHE A 260 16.43 -14.83 -27.81
CA PHE A 260 15.80 -15.89 -27.02
C PHE A 260 16.56 -16.19 -25.71
N TYR A 261 17.89 -16.33 -25.78
CA TYR A 261 18.68 -16.55 -24.56
C TYR A 261 18.70 -15.32 -23.65
N SER A 262 18.68 -14.11 -24.22
CA SER A 262 18.63 -12.88 -23.43
C SER A 262 17.29 -12.71 -22.72
N PHE A 263 16.19 -13.11 -23.37
CA PHE A 263 14.88 -13.24 -22.74
C PHE A 263 14.95 -14.22 -21.56
N LEU A 264 15.46 -15.44 -21.77
CA LEU A 264 15.50 -16.47 -20.72
C LEU A 264 16.32 -16.02 -19.51
N VAL A 265 17.53 -15.49 -19.74
CA VAL A 265 18.40 -15.01 -18.65
C VAL A 265 17.78 -13.81 -17.93
N SER A 266 17.26 -12.82 -18.68
CA SER A 266 16.64 -11.64 -18.07
C SER A 266 15.39 -12.00 -17.28
N PHE A 267 14.58 -12.94 -17.79
CA PHE A 267 13.39 -13.45 -17.12
C PHE A 267 13.77 -14.20 -15.84
N SER A 268 14.74 -15.12 -15.90
CA SER A 268 15.20 -15.87 -14.72
C SER A 268 15.78 -14.97 -13.63
N ILE A 269 16.59 -13.97 -14.00
CA ILE A 269 17.11 -13.00 -13.03
C ILE A 269 15.96 -12.17 -12.47
N SER A 270 15.09 -11.63 -13.33
CA SER A 270 14.03 -10.74 -12.88
C SER A 270 12.98 -11.46 -12.04
N ILE A 271 12.62 -12.71 -12.32
CA ILE A 271 11.68 -13.44 -11.46
C ILE A 271 12.32 -13.80 -10.12
N SER A 272 13.62 -14.11 -10.10
CA SER A 272 14.36 -14.35 -8.84
C SER A 272 14.37 -13.09 -7.97
N ILE A 273 14.57 -11.94 -8.60
CA ILE A 273 14.46 -10.60 -8.01
C ILE A 273 13.08 -10.38 -7.38
N GLU A 274 12.01 -10.59 -8.14
CA GLU A 274 10.63 -10.41 -7.67
C GLU A 274 10.31 -11.32 -6.46
N LEU A 275 10.73 -12.58 -6.52
CA LEU A 275 10.51 -13.54 -5.44
C LEU A 275 11.30 -13.17 -4.17
N LEU A 276 12.51 -12.62 -4.30
CA LEU A 276 13.27 -12.12 -3.16
C LEU A 276 12.62 -10.88 -2.52
N GLN A 277 11.99 -10.01 -3.32
CA GLN A 277 11.30 -8.83 -2.80
C GLN A 277 10.08 -9.16 -1.95
N VAL A 278 9.44 -10.32 -2.15
CA VAL A 278 8.36 -10.80 -1.27
C VAL A 278 8.82 -10.95 0.19
N LEU A 279 10.12 -11.21 0.40
CA LEU A 279 10.71 -11.33 1.73
C LEU A 279 11.10 -9.98 2.36
N LEU A 280 11.08 -8.89 1.59
CA LEU A 280 11.46 -7.56 2.04
C LEU A 280 10.20 -6.77 2.42
N PRO A 281 9.90 -6.54 3.71
CA PRO A 281 8.61 -6.01 4.15
C PRO A 281 8.25 -4.63 3.57
N THR A 282 9.27 -3.82 3.27
CA THR A 282 9.12 -2.46 2.73
C THR A 282 9.16 -2.41 1.20
N ARG A 283 9.15 -3.57 0.52
CA ARG A 283 9.14 -3.69 -0.94
C ARG A 283 7.90 -4.44 -1.41
N THR A 284 7.53 -4.22 -2.66
CA THR A 284 6.37 -4.83 -3.30
C THR A 284 6.81 -5.56 -4.54
N SER A 285 6.38 -6.81 -4.70
CA SER A 285 6.60 -7.55 -5.94
C SER A 285 5.53 -7.22 -6.99
N GLN A 286 5.97 -6.92 -8.21
CA GLN A 286 5.15 -6.46 -9.31
C GLN A 286 5.45 -7.20 -10.61
N LEU A 287 4.41 -7.64 -11.30
CA LEU A 287 4.55 -8.29 -12.60
C LEU A 287 5.02 -7.30 -13.69
N SER A 288 4.73 -6.01 -13.53
CA SER A 288 5.23 -4.95 -14.41
C SER A 288 6.76 -4.94 -14.42
N ASP A 289 7.38 -5.08 -13.26
CA ASP A 289 8.83 -4.98 -13.09
C ASP A 289 9.52 -6.12 -13.81
N LEU A 290 8.97 -7.34 -13.69
CA LEU A 290 9.37 -8.51 -14.49
C LEU A 290 9.34 -8.22 -16.00
N ILE A 291 8.22 -7.71 -16.52
CA ILE A 291 8.04 -7.44 -17.95
C ILE A 291 9.02 -6.36 -18.44
N LEU A 292 9.19 -5.29 -17.66
CA LEU A 292 10.03 -4.14 -18.01
C LEU A 292 11.51 -4.49 -17.99
N ASN A 293 11.95 -5.23 -16.98
CA ASN A 293 13.32 -5.75 -16.89
C ASN A 293 13.66 -6.66 -18.08
N VAL A 294 12.77 -7.58 -18.42
CA VAL A 294 12.94 -8.47 -19.58
C VAL A 294 13.02 -7.66 -20.89
N THR A 295 12.17 -6.64 -21.02
CA THR A 295 12.19 -5.73 -22.18
C THR A 295 13.52 -4.98 -22.26
N GLY A 296 14.03 -4.45 -21.15
CA GLY A 296 15.35 -3.83 -21.06
C GLY A 296 16.48 -4.73 -21.56
N GLY A 297 16.49 -6.01 -21.14
CA GLY A 297 17.50 -6.99 -21.56
C GLY A 297 17.42 -7.32 -23.06
N ILE A 298 16.22 -7.43 -23.60
CA ILE A 298 16.01 -7.61 -25.05
C ILE A 298 16.49 -6.37 -25.82
N CYS A 299 16.13 -5.16 -25.37
CA CYS A 299 16.55 -3.90 -25.98
C CYS A 299 18.07 -3.76 -26.00
N GLY A 300 18.76 -4.04 -24.88
CA GLY A 300 20.22 -4.02 -24.84
C GLY A 300 20.86 -4.97 -25.85
N THR A 301 20.31 -6.17 -25.99
CA THR A 301 20.80 -7.17 -26.96
C THR A 301 20.59 -6.68 -28.41
N LEU A 302 19.42 -6.10 -28.70
CA LEU A 302 19.10 -5.52 -30.01
C LEU A 302 20.04 -4.38 -30.37
N ILE A 303 20.26 -3.44 -29.44
CA ILE A 303 21.18 -2.30 -29.61
C ILE A 303 22.55 -2.81 -30.02
N LEU A 304 23.07 -3.82 -29.31
CA LEU A 304 24.37 -4.35 -29.65
C LEU A 304 24.40 -4.95 -31.07
N TYR A 305 23.49 -5.87 -31.39
CA TYR A 305 23.52 -6.60 -32.65
C TYR A 305 23.26 -5.72 -33.87
N LYS A 306 22.44 -4.67 -33.73
CA LYS A 306 22.05 -3.80 -34.84
C LYS A 306 22.94 -2.58 -35.00
N ILE A 307 23.52 -2.09 -33.92
CA ILE A 307 24.23 -0.80 -33.92
C ILE A 307 25.72 -1.00 -33.66
N ILE A 308 26.09 -1.76 -32.63
CA ILE A 308 27.48 -1.81 -32.14
C ILE A 308 28.31 -2.85 -32.90
N ALA A 309 27.83 -4.10 -32.97
CA ALA A 309 28.57 -5.20 -33.57
C ALA A 309 28.92 -4.98 -35.06
N PRO A 310 28.01 -4.47 -35.92
CA PRO A 310 28.34 -4.17 -37.32
C PRO A 310 29.43 -3.10 -37.46
N ARG A 311 29.39 -2.05 -36.62
CA ARG A 311 30.39 -0.96 -36.65
C ARG A 311 31.79 -1.41 -36.22
N LEU A 312 31.87 -2.35 -35.29
CA LEU A 312 33.15 -2.94 -34.87
C LEU A 312 33.77 -3.84 -35.94
N GLN A 313 32.96 -4.42 -36.83
CA GLN A 313 33.44 -5.22 -37.95
C GLN A 313 33.87 -4.34 -39.13
N SER A 314 33.17 -3.23 -39.39
CA SER A 314 33.53 -2.29 -40.47
C SER A 314 34.79 -1.47 -40.20
N GLY A 315 35.14 -1.22 -38.92
CA GLY A 315 36.35 -0.49 -38.54
C GLY A 315 37.63 -1.33 -38.44
N ARG A 316 37.57 -2.62 -38.77
CA ARG A 316 38.72 -3.55 -38.81
C ARG A 316 39.19 -3.89 -40.23
N GLY A 317 38.56 -3.29 -41.25
CA GLY A 317 38.92 -3.44 -42.66
C GLY A 317 39.85 -2.34 -43.14
#